data_AF-A0A9E0K2C6-F1
#
_entry.id   AF-A0A9E0K2C6-F1
#
_cell.length_a   1.000
_cell.length_b   1.000
_cell.length_c   1.000
_cell.angle_alpha   90.00
_cell.angle_beta   90.00
_cell.angle_gamma   90.00
#
_symmetry.space_group_name_H-M   'P 1'
#
loop_
_entity.id
_entity.type
_entity.pdbx_description
1 polymer ?
#
loop_
_entity_poly.entity_id
_entity_poly.type
_entity_poly.pdbx_seq_one_letter_code
_entity_poly.pdbx_strand_id
1 'polypeptide(L)'
;MNCEIPSDYDILAIIPYYSPIGDQTIIYTTNNTIKLNLKIKTVIKRIAYRHAIDLLALKARNYKLTKRILSPPLPFSADLVLLPLKVRKPKIKGDATIGYINFKHFNKLKQHNNHTAVLIDYNLEIQTLWTEKTVQHQLQLAHLATLANSPQNIIFETISKYFINYCQHLH
;
A
#
# COMPACT_ATOMS: atom_id res chain seq x y z
N MET A 1 10.04 -1.01 24.78
CA MET A 1 10.83 -1.09 23.53
C MET A 1 10.24 -0.12 22.51
N ASN A 2 10.98 0.93 22.15
CA ASN A 2 10.65 1.74 20.99
C ASN A 2 10.90 0.88 19.75
N CYS A 3 9.86 0.27 19.20
CA CYS A 3 9.98 -0.46 17.96
C CYS A 3 10.00 0.56 16.81
N GLU A 4 11.13 0.60 16.11
CA GLU A 4 11.40 1.52 15.01
C GLU A 4 10.71 1.05 13.74
N ILE A 5 10.18 1.99 12.95
CA ILE A 5 9.58 1.69 11.66
C ILE A 5 10.70 1.69 10.60
N PRO A 6 10.83 0.65 9.76
CA PRO A 6 11.88 0.55 8.75
C PRO A 6 11.94 1.73 7.79
N SER A 7 13.05 1.86 7.08
CA SER A 7 13.21 2.84 6.00
C SER A 7 12.15 2.65 4.91
N ASP A 8 11.87 3.70 4.14
CA ASP A 8 10.82 3.70 3.13
C ASP A 8 11.02 2.62 2.05
N TYR A 9 12.25 2.51 1.53
CA TYR A 9 12.63 1.53 0.51
C TYR A 9 12.55 0.09 1.04
N ASP A 10 12.77 -0.13 2.33
CA ASP A 10 12.70 -1.47 2.91
C ASP A 10 11.25 -1.96 3.09
N ILE A 11 10.26 -1.08 3.11
CA ILE A 11 8.87 -1.47 3.39
C ILE A 11 8.23 -2.05 2.12
N LEU A 12 7.91 -3.34 2.17
CA LEU A 12 7.15 -4.03 1.12
C LEU A 12 5.64 -3.94 1.35
N ALA A 13 5.20 -4.18 2.59
CA ALA A 13 3.80 -4.14 2.97
C ALA A 13 3.60 -3.93 4.47
N ILE A 14 2.47 -3.32 4.84
CA ILE A 14 2.04 -3.05 6.21
C ILE A 14 0.63 -3.61 6.37
N ILE A 15 0.48 -4.69 7.14
CA ILE A 15 -0.74 -5.50 7.18
C ILE A 15 -1.29 -5.57 8.62
N PRO A 16 -2.60 -5.35 8.83
CA PRO A 16 -3.20 -5.56 10.15
C PRO A 16 -3.28 -7.06 10.47
N TYR A 17 -2.95 -7.43 11.70
CA TYR A 17 -2.85 -8.83 12.15
C TYR A 17 -3.54 -9.00 13.51
N TYR A 18 -4.42 -10.00 13.62
CA TYR A 18 -5.00 -10.34 14.92
C TYR A 18 -4.02 -11.24 15.68
N SER A 19 -3.54 -10.77 16.81
CA SER A 19 -2.73 -11.54 17.76
C SER A 19 -3.55 -11.93 18.99
N PRO A 20 -3.05 -12.85 19.85
CA PRO A 20 -3.69 -13.17 21.13
C PRO A 20 -3.86 -11.95 22.05
N ILE A 21 -3.01 -10.92 21.91
CA ILE A 21 -3.06 -9.69 22.72
C ILE A 21 -3.81 -8.55 22.03
N GLY A 22 -4.52 -8.84 20.94
CA GLY A 22 -5.35 -7.88 20.20
C GLY A 22 -4.81 -7.51 18.82
N ASP A 23 -5.23 -6.35 18.30
CA ASP A 23 -4.92 -5.91 16.94
C ASP A 23 -3.52 -5.31 16.84
N GLN A 24 -2.69 -5.96 16.02
CA GLN A 24 -1.28 -5.64 15.79
C GLN A 24 -1.02 -5.34 14.32
N THR A 25 0.21 -4.97 13.99
CA THR A 25 0.63 -4.71 12.61
C THR A 25 1.85 -5.55 12.28
N ILE A 26 1.84 -6.16 11.11
CA ILE A 26 3.01 -6.80 10.50
C ILE A 26 3.55 -5.86 9.43
N ILE A 27 4.85 -5.60 9.46
CA ILE A 27 5.57 -4.97 8.35
C ILE A 27 6.41 -6.04 7.69
N TYR A 28 6.14 -6.32 6.43
CA TYR A 28 7.03 -7.09 5.57
C TYR A 28 8.07 -6.14 5.01
N THR A 29 9.34 -6.52 5.17
CA THR A 29 10.46 -5.79 4.60
C THR A 29 11.20 -6.63 3.57
N THR A 30 12.12 -6.00 2.84
CA THR A 30 13.05 -6.65 1.91
C THR A 30 13.85 -7.79 2.55
N ASN A 31 14.17 -7.68 3.84
CA ASN A 31 15.06 -8.61 4.54
C ASN A 31 14.34 -9.53 5.54
N ASN A 32 13.27 -9.05 6.18
CA ASN A 32 12.61 -9.76 7.26
C ASN A 32 11.15 -9.33 7.47
N THR A 33 10.48 -9.95 8.44
CA THR A 33 9.13 -9.58 8.87
C THR A 33 9.16 -9.05 10.30
N ILE A 34 8.59 -7.87 10.52
CA ILE A 34 8.56 -7.20 11.81
C ILE A 34 7.13 -7.19 12.35
N LYS A 35 6.94 -7.70 13.57
CA LYS A 35 5.66 -7.66 14.29
C LYS A 35 5.66 -6.50 15.28
N LEU A 36 4.73 -5.58 15.12
CA LEU A 36 4.57 -4.41 15.96
C LEU A 36 3.35 -4.56 16.86
N ASN A 37 3.53 -4.34 18.16
CA ASN A 37 2.41 -4.16 19.09
C ASN A 37 1.76 -2.77 18.95
N LEU A 38 1.45 -2.39 17.71
CA LEU A 38 0.85 -1.12 17.34
C LEU A 38 -0.27 -1.39 16.36
N LYS A 39 -1.35 -0.61 16.47
CA LYS A 39 -2.40 -0.58 15.45
C LYS A 39 -1.85 0.04 14.17
N ILE A 40 -2.33 -0.43 13.02
CA ILE A 40 -1.85 0.04 11.71
C ILE A 40 -2.00 1.56 11.55
N LYS A 41 -3.07 2.16 12.07
CA LYS A 41 -3.27 3.62 12.10
C LYS A 41 -2.12 4.36 12.78
N THR A 42 -1.56 3.80 13.85
CA THR A 42 -0.42 4.37 14.57
C THR A 42 0.86 4.26 13.75
N VAL A 43 1.07 3.14 13.05
CA VAL A 43 2.20 2.95 12.13
C VAL A 43 2.17 4.00 11.02
N ILE A 44 1.03 4.18 10.36
CA ILE A 44 0.86 5.19 9.29
C ILE A 44 1.09 6.61 9.80
N LYS A 45 0.61 6.94 11.01
CA LYS A 45 0.87 8.26 11.62
C LYS A 45 2.36 8.51 11.89
N ARG A 46 3.09 7.50 12.35
CA ARG A 46 4.53 7.61 12.60
C ARG A 46 5.33 7.76 11.28
N ILE A 47 4.93 7.06 10.22
CA ILE A 47 5.51 7.26 8.88
C ILE A 47 5.25 8.71 8.43
N ALA A 48 4.02 9.20 8.55
CA ALA A 48 3.70 10.58 8.19
C ALA A 48 4.52 11.61 8.96
N TYR A 49 4.67 11.39 10.27
CA TYR A 49 5.48 12.24 11.15
C TYR A 49 6.96 12.26 10.71
N ARG A 50 7.55 11.11 10.38
CA ARG A 50 8.92 11.01 9.87
C ARG A 50 9.14 11.86 8.61
N HIS A 51 8.11 11.96 7.77
CA HIS A 51 8.14 12.74 6.52
C HIS A 51 7.66 14.19 6.70
N ALA A 52 7.35 14.63 7.92
CA ALA A 52 6.70 15.91 8.20
C ALA A 52 5.41 16.14 7.37
N ILE A 53 4.67 15.07 7.05
CA ILE A 53 3.46 15.12 6.24
C ILE A 53 2.23 15.17 7.14
N ASP A 54 1.37 16.17 6.90
CA ASP A 54 0.01 16.18 7.39
C ASP A 54 -0.86 15.19 6.57
N LEU A 55 -1.34 14.13 7.24
CA LEU A 55 -2.16 13.09 6.61
C LEU A 55 -3.51 13.60 6.09
N LEU A 56 -4.11 14.62 6.72
CA LEU A 56 -5.39 15.18 6.26
C LEU A 56 -5.15 15.98 4.98
N ALA A 57 -4.11 16.81 4.95
CA ALA A 57 -3.72 17.56 3.76
C ALA A 57 -3.35 16.64 2.60
N LEU A 58 -2.56 15.58 2.85
CA LEU A 58 -2.22 14.58 1.84
C LEU A 58 -3.48 13.92 1.27
N LYS A 59 -4.41 13.48 2.12
CA LYS A 59 -5.68 12.88 1.69
C LYS A 59 -6.55 13.86 0.91
N ALA A 60 -6.62 15.12 1.32
CA ALA A 60 -7.39 16.14 0.62
C ALA A 60 -6.82 16.43 -0.78
N ARG A 61 -5.49 16.51 -0.92
CA ARG A 61 -4.81 16.61 -2.21
C ARG A 61 -5.12 15.40 -3.08
N ASN A 62 -4.96 14.18 -2.55
CA ASN A 62 -5.22 12.96 -3.29
C ASN A 62 -6.70 12.81 -3.66
N TYR A 63 -7.63 13.27 -2.84
CA TYR A 63 -9.05 13.31 -3.19
C TYR A 63 -9.31 14.22 -4.40
N LYS A 64 -8.67 15.39 -4.48
CA LYS A 64 -8.84 16.28 -5.65
C LYS A 64 -8.44 15.59 -6.96
N LEU A 65 -7.37 14.78 -6.91
CA LEU A 65 -6.82 14.04 -8.05
C LEU A 65 -7.62 12.77 -8.39
N THR A 66 -7.90 11.95 -7.38
CA THR A 66 -8.45 10.59 -7.56
C THR A 66 -9.97 10.54 -7.41
N LYS A 67 -10.59 11.60 -6.90
CA LYS A 67 -12.00 11.65 -6.45
C LYS A 67 -12.37 10.54 -5.46
N ARG A 68 -11.38 9.94 -4.80
CA ARG A 68 -11.52 8.80 -3.89
C ARG A 68 -11.47 9.28 -2.43
N ILE A 69 -12.59 9.20 -1.72
CA ILE A 69 -12.67 9.56 -0.30
C ILE A 69 -12.15 8.42 0.58
N LEU A 70 -12.57 7.19 0.27
CA LEU A 70 -12.24 6.01 1.04
C LEU A 70 -10.97 5.36 0.53
N SER A 71 -10.00 5.22 1.42
CA SER A 71 -8.72 4.55 1.15
C SER A 71 -8.02 5.10 -0.10
N PRO A 72 -7.71 6.42 -0.16
CA PRO A 72 -6.83 6.93 -1.20
C PRO A 72 -5.41 6.37 -1.00
N PRO A 73 -4.64 6.16 -2.08
CA PRO A 73 -3.20 5.92 -1.98
C PRO A 73 -2.52 7.03 -1.17
N LEU A 74 -1.43 6.71 -0.48
CA LEU A 74 -0.66 7.66 0.33
C LEU A 74 0.79 7.70 -0.17
N PRO A 75 1.13 8.60 -1.10
CA PRO A 75 2.51 8.84 -1.53
C PRO A 75 3.23 9.65 -0.45
N PHE A 76 4.13 9.01 0.29
CA PHE A 76 4.97 9.67 1.29
C PHE A 76 6.29 10.14 0.70
N SER A 77 6.88 9.35 -0.21
CA SER A 77 8.17 9.65 -0.84
C SER A 77 8.27 8.98 -2.22
N ALA A 78 9.42 9.16 -2.89
CA ALA A 78 9.72 8.47 -4.14
C ALA A 78 9.78 6.94 -3.99
N ASP A 79 10.14 6.45 -2.80
CA ASP A 79 10.29 5.02 -2.49
C ASP A 79 9.08 4.43 -1.76
N LEU A 80 8.21 5.26 -1.17
CA LEU A 80 7.06 4.80 -0.40
C LEU A 80 5.75 5.42 -0.88
N VAL A 81 5.01 4.62 -1.64
CA VAL A 81 3.63 4.93 -2.03
C VAL A 81 2.72 3.82 -1.52
N LEU A 82 1.98 4.10 -0.45
CA LEU A 82 1.12 3.11 0.17
C LEU A 82 -0.19 2.94 -0.59
N LEU A 83 -0.34 1.79 -1.25
CA LEU A 83 -1.53 1.32 -1.93
C LEU A 83 -2.44 0.58 -0.93
N PRO A 84 -3.60 1.14 -0.55
CA PRO A 84 -4.49 0.49 0.39
C PRO A 84 -5.29 -0.64 -0.29
N LEU A 85 -5.30 -1.82 0.31
CA LEU A 85 -6.08 -2.97 -0.12
C LEU A 85 -6.79 -3.59 1.07
N LYS A 86 -7.98 -4.16 0.86
CA LYS A 86 -8.71 -4.87 1.91
C LYS A 86 -8.17 -6.28 2.07
N VAL A 87 -7.42 -6.54 3.13
CA VAL A 87 -6.65 -7.80 3.31
C VAL A 87 -7.24 -8.75 4.35
N ARG A 88 -8.26 -8.33 5.09
CA ARG A 88 -8.98 -9.20 6.04
C ARG A 88 -10.44 -8.81 6.23
N LYS A 89 -11.24 -9.74 6.76
CA LYS A 89 -12.60 -9.47 7.25
C LYS A 89 -12.51 -8.92 8.69
N PRO A 90 -13.36 -7.95 9.06
CA PRO A 90 -13.43 -7.47 10.44
C PRO A 90 -14.01 -8.59 11.33
N LYS A 91 -13.51 -8.76 12.55
CA LYS A 91 -14.13 -9.65 13.56
C LYS A 91 -15.22 -8.89 14.31
N ILE A 92 -14.99 -7.61 14.57
CA ILE A 92 -15.92 -6.68 15.22
C ILE A 92 -16.01 -5.36 14.45
N LYS A 93 -17.07 -4.59 14.70
CA LYS A 93 -17.26 -3.27 14.09
C LYS A 93 -16.09 -2.35 14.45
N GLY A 94 -15.48 -1.75 13.44
CA GLY A 94 -14.37 -0.81 13.61
C GLY A 94 -12.97 -1.40 13.43
N ASP A 95 -12.84 -2.71 13.23
CA ASP A 95 -11.55 -3.33 12.94
C ASP A 95 -10.92 -2.79 11.65
N ALA A 96 -9.61 -2.55 11.69
CA ALA A 96 -8.86 -2.14 10.52
C ALA A 96 -8.80 -3.30 9.52
N THR A 97 -9.45 -3.16 8.36
CA THR A 97 -9.47 -4.22 7.33
C THR A 97 -8.52 -3.93 6.17
N ILE A 98 -8.04 -2.69 6.10
CA ILE A 98 -7.13 -2.21 5.07
C ILE A 98 -5.69 -2.47 5.51
N GLY A 99 -4.95 -3.18 4.66
CA GLY A 99 -3.49 -3.20 4.65
C GLY A 99 -2.97 -2.27 3.56
N TYR A 100 -1.68 -1.98 3.62
CA TYR A 100 -1.00 -1.13 2.65
C TYR A 100 0.12 -1.89 2.00
N ILE A 101 0.12 -1.94 0.67
CA ILE A 101 1.23 -2.46 -0.12
C ILE A 101 2.07 -1.27 -0.58
N ASN A 102 3.39 -1.39 -0.58
CA ASN A 102 4.21 -0.39 -1.23
C ASN A 102 4.11 -0.56 -2.74
N PHE A 103 3.46 0.39 -3.41
CA PHE A 103 3.24 0.38 -4.85
C PHE A 103 4.55 0.29 -5.65
N LYS A 104 5.67 0.77 -5.09
CA LYS A 104 6.98 0.72 -5.74
C LYS A 104 7.50 -0.72 -5.93
N HIS A 105 7.13 -1.63 -5.02
CA HIS A 105 7.46 -3.06 -5.05
C HIS A 105 6.37 -3.92 -5.69
N PHE A 106 5.31 -3.31 -6.21
CA PHE A 106 4.29 -4.05 -6.95
C PHE A 106 4.90 -4.71 -8.18
N ASN A 107 4.65 -6.01 -8.34
CA ASN A 107 5.07 -6.78 -9.50
C ASN A 107 3.87 -7.08 -10.41
N LYS A 108 2.96 -7.95 -9.97
CA LYS A 108 1.79 -8.36 -10.76
C LYS A 108 0.61 -8.79 -9.89
N LEU A 109 -0.56 -8.88 -10.51
CA LEU A 109 -1.73 -9.54 -9.93
C LEU A 109 -1.70 -11.04 -10.23
N LYS A 110 -2.18 -11.83 -9.28
CA LYS A 110 -2.50 -13.24 -9.48
C LYS A 110 -3.95 -13.47 -9.12
N GLN A 111 -4.68 -14.10 -10.02
CA GLN A 111 -6.05 -14.52 -9.76
C GLN A 111 -6.02 -15.95 -9.23
N HIS A 112 -6.60 -16.14 -8.05
CA HIS A 112 -6.95 -17.45 -7.52
C HIS A 112 -8.46 -17.63 -7.62
N ASN A 113 -8.93 -18.88 -7.58
CA ASN A 113 -10.34 -19.24 -7.81
C ASN A 113 -11.34 -18.29 -7.12
N ASN A 114 -11.07 -17.89 -5.87
CA ASN A 114 -11.99 -17.08 -5.04
C ASN A 114 -11.41 -15.76 -4.50
N HIS A 115 -10.18 -15.38 -4.88
CA HIS A 115 -9.57 -14.15 -4.38
C HIS A 115 -8.49 -13.63 -5.33
N THR A 116 -8.26 -12.32 -5.28
CA THR A 116 -7.15 -11.69 -5.98
C THR A 116 -5.96 -11.60 -5.02
N ALA A 117 -4.76 -11.85 -5.51
CA ALA A 117 -3.53 -11.67 -4.77
C ALA A 117 -2.60 -10.69 -5.48
N VAL A 118 -1.83 -9.96 -4.69
CA VAL A 118 -0.78 -9.05 -5.15
C VAL A 118 0.57 -9.68 -4.89
N LEU A 119 1.35 -9.87 -5.94
CA LEU A 119 2.74 -10.29 -5.83
C LEU A 119 3.64 -9.06 -5.65
N ILE A 120 4.51 -9.15 -4.65
CA ILE A 120 5.45 -8.11 -4.21
C ILE A 120 6.85 -8.75 -4.20
N ASP A 121 7.82 -8.11 -4.85
CA ASP A 121 9.22 -8.55 -4.93
C ASP A 121 9.45 -10.07 -5.17
N TYR A 122 8.73 -10.62 -6.16
CA TYR A 122 8.75 -12.01 -6.65
C TYR A 122 8.41 -13.12 -5.64
N ASN A 123 8.56 -12.88 -4.33
CA ASN A 123 8.49 -13.90 -3.28
C ASN A 123 7.46 -13.62 -2.18
N LEU A 124 6.87 -12.42 -2.12
CA LEU A 124 5.83 -12.10 -1.16
C LEU A 124 4.47 -11.96 -1.86
N GLU A 125 3.49 -12.74 -1.40
CA GLU A 125 2.14 -12.69 -1.93
C GLU A 125 1.16 -12.25 -0.85
N ILE A 126 0.41 -11.16 -1.12
CA ILE A 126 -0.61 -10.64 -0.21
C ILE A 126 -1.99 -10.80 -0.84
N GLN A 127 -2.84 -11.59 -0.18
CA GLN A 127 -4.23 -11.77 -0.60
C GLN A 127 -5.07 -10.53 -0.28
N THR A 128 -6.01 -10.21 -1.17
CA THR A 128 -7.00 -9.16 -0.99
C THR A 128 -8.40 -9.70 -1.20
N LEU A 129 -9.34 -9.16 -0.43
CA LEU A 129 -10.77 -9.47 -0.50
C LEU A 129 -11.51 -8.64 -1.56
N TRP A 130 -10.78 -7.82 -2.31
CA TRP A 130 -11.31 -7.08 -3.44
C TRP A 130 -11.08 -7.85 -4.74
N THR A 131 -11.97 -7.62 -5.71
CA THR A 131 -11.85 -8.17 -7.06
C THR A 131 -10.67 -7.58 -7.79
N GLU A 132 -10.14 -8.29 -8.78
CA GLU A 132 -9.03 -7.83 -9.60
C GLU A 132 -9.30 -6.46 -10.21
N LYS A 133 -10.49 -6.25 -10.79
CA LYS A 133 -10.93 -4.95 -11.33
C LYS A 133 -10.79 -3.82 -10.30
N THR A 134 -11.16 -4.07 -9.05
CA THR A 134 -11.05 -3.06 -7.98
C THR A 134 -9.59 -2.79 -7.62
N VAL A 135 -8.76 -3.83 -7.60
CA VAL A 135 -7.32 -3.72 -7.32
C VAL A 135 -6.60 -2.97 -8.45
N GLN A 136 -6.88 -3.30 -9.71
CA GLN A 136 -6.38 -2.60 -10.89
C GLN A 136 -6.74 -1.11 -10.87
N HIS A 137 -7.99 -0.78 -10.57
CA HIS A 137 -8.39 0.61 -10.41
C HIS A 137 -7.61 1.30 -9.27
N GLN A 138 -7.41 0.62 -8.14
CA GLN A 138 -6.62 1.17 -7.04
C GLN A 138 -5.14 1.39 -7.43
N LEU A 139 -4.56 0.51 -8.25
CA LEU A 139 -3.22 0.66 -8.82
C LEU A 139 -3.13 1.88 -9.73
N GLN A 140 -4.12 2.12 -10.59
CA GLN A 140 -4.20 3.31 -11.43
C GLN A 140 -4.22 4.58 -10.58
N LEU A 141 -5.00 4.60 -9.50
CA LEU A 141 -5.03 5.74 -8.58
C LEU A 141 -3.67 5.96 -7.89
N ALA A 142 -2.97 4.88 -7.50
CA ALA A 142 -1.65 4.99 -6.89
C ALA A 142 -0.59 5.51 -7.88
N HIS A 143 -0.69 5.08 -9.14
CA HIS A 143 0.14 5.59 -10.23
C HIS A 143 -0.09 7.09 -10.44
N LEU A 144 -1.34 7.54 -10.55
CA LEU A 144 -1.68 8.96 -10.65
C LEU A 144 -1.17 9.77 -9.45
N ALA A 145 -1.35 9.25 -8.23
CA ALA A 145 -0.85 9.88 -7.02
C ALA A 145 0.69 9.97 -7.02
N THR A 146 1.38 8.97 -7.58
CA THR A 146 2.84 8.99 -7.73
C THR A 146 3.28 10.09 -8.68
N LEU A 147 2.67 10.17 -9.88
CA LEU A 147 3.00 11.18 -10.88
C LEU A 147 2.78 12.60 -10.36
N ALA A 148 1.66 12.83 -9.68
CA ALA A 148 1.32 14.16 -9.15
C ALA A 148 2.18 14.63 -7.97
N ASN A 149 2.90 13.71 -7.31
CA ASN A 149 3.77 14.03 -6.18
C ASN A 149 5.26 13.77 -6.48
N SER A 150 5.61 13.45 -7.73
CA SER A 150 7.00 13.32 -8.16
C SER A 150 7.51 14.65 -8.75
N PRO A 151 8.78 15.03 -8.53
CA PRO A 151 9.41 16.08 -9.33
C PRO A 151 9.39 15.69 -10.82
N GLN A 152 9.29 16.69 -11.70
CA GLN A 152 8.99 16.56 -13.14
C GLN A 152 9.94 15.62 -13.93
N ASN A 153 11.09 15.23 -13.38
CA ASN A 153 12.07 14.36 -14.03
C ASN A 153 11.84 12.83 -13.86
N ILE A 154 10.91 12.37 -13.02
CA ILE A 154 10.71 10.92 -12.71
C ILE A 154 9.61 10.26 -13.59
N ILE A 155 9.06 11.02 -14.54
CA ILE A 155 7.86 10.63 -15.30
C ILE A 155 8.12 9.42 -16.22
N PHE A 156 9.32 9.30 -16.79
CA PHE A 156 9.61 8.29 -17.83
C PHE A 156 9.64 6.85 -17.29
N GLU A 157 10.39 6.56 -16.21
CA GLU A 157 10.45 5.21 -15.62
C GLU A 157 9.08 4.73 -15.10
N THR A 158 8.31 5.66 -14.54
CA THR A 158 6.97 5.37 -14.01
C THR A 158 6.02 4.97 -15.13
N ILE A 159 6.06 5.67 -16.28
CA ILE A 159 5.29 5.32 -17.47
C ILE A 159 5.73 3.97 -18.06
N SER A 160 7.05 3.74 -18.19
CA SER A 160 7.57 2.49 -18.76
C SER A 160 7.18 1.25 -17.94
N LYS A 161 7.29 1.31 -16.60
CA LYS A 161 6.90 0.18 -15.72
C LYS A 161 5.39 -0.13 -15.85
N TYR A 162 4.56 0.90 -16.01
CA TYR A 162 3.11 0.72 -16.11
C TYR A 162 2.66 0.24 -17.49
N PHE A 163 3.27 0.76 -18.57
CA PHE A 163 2.98 0.33 -19.94
C PHE A 163 3.32 -1.15 -20.15
N ILE A 164 4.46 -1.61 -19.62
CA ILE A 164 4.88 -3.02 -19.70
C ILE A 164 3.88 -3.93 -18.98
N ASN A 165 3.48 -3.58 -17.76
CA ASN A 165 2.50 -4.38 -17.00
C ASN A 165 1.10 -4.37 -17.65
N TYR A 166 0.66 -3.24 -18.22
CA TYR A 166 -0.62 -3.16 -18.91
C TYR A 166 -0.66 -4.04 -20.17
N CYS A 167 0.42 -4.04 -20.97
CA CYS A 167 0.54 -4.89 -22.15
C CYS A 167 0.59 -6.39 -21.81
N GLN A 168 1.11 -6.78 -20.64
CA GLN A 168 1.17 -8.18 -20.19
C GLN A 168 -0.18 -8.74 -19.70
N HIS A 169 -1.20 -7.90 -19.51
CA HIS A 169 -2.53 -8.30 -19.04
C HIS A 169 -3.63 -8.20 -20.13
N LEU A 170 -3.24 -7.96 -21.40
CA LEU A 170 -4.15 -7.85 -22.56
C LEU A 170 -4.28 -9.14 -23.40
N HIS A 171 -3.79 -10.28 -22.91
CA HIS A 171 -3.92 -11.59 -23.56
C HIS A 171 -4.60 -12.60 -22.65
#